data_AF-A0A4S2HHQ7-F1
#
_entry.id   AF-A0A4S2HHQ7-F1
#
_cell.length_a   1.000
_cell.length_b   1.000
_cell.length_c   1.000
_cell.angle_alpha   90.00
_cell.angle_beta   90.00
_cell.angle_gamma   90.00
#
_symmetry.space_group_name_H-M   'P 1'
#
loop_
_entity.id
_entity.type
_entity.pdbx_description
1 polymer ?
#
loop_
_entity_poly.entity_id
_entity_poly.type
_entity_poly.pdbx_seq_one_letter_code
_entity_poly.pdbx_strand_id
1 'polypeptide(L)'
;MAFHQRKLDSVEQYDKIILCYPIWWHTAPMTVGTFLESYDFSGKHIYPISQSASMNVSQYEQSVAFVRECAKGAIADNGIFTRDSVSISRYVEEAVTSK
;
A
#
# COMPACT_ATOMS: atom_id res chain seq x y z
N MET A 1 2.42 30.03 4.64
CA MET A 1 2.26 28.79 5.43
C MET A 1 2.82 27.64 4.63
N ALA A 2 4.02 27.15 4.95
CA ALA A 2 4.59 25.98 4.31
C ALA A 2 4.10 24.74 5.05
N PHE A 3 3.31 23.89 4.39
CA PHE A 3 3.04 22.55 4.88
C PHE A 3 4.37 21.79 4.84
N HIS A 4 5.05 21.66 5.97
CA HIS A 4 6.18 20.75 6.09
C HIS A 4 5.62 19.34 6.11
N GLN A 5 5.66 18.65 4.96
CA GLN A 5 5.39 17.22 4.92
C GLN A 5 6.52 16.52 5.69
N ARG A 6 6.23 16.15 6.95
CA ARG A 6 7.18 15.41 7.78
C ARG A 6 7.33 14.01 7.22
N LYS A 7 8.52 13.70 6.69
CA LYS A 7 8.93 12.34 6.38
C LYS A 7 9.14 11.57 7.68
N LEU A 8 9.02 10.25 7.60
CA LEU A 8 9.48 9.38 8.68
C LEU A 8 11.01 9.38 8.67
N ASP A 9 11.63 9.27 9.84
CA ASP A 9 13.09 9.14 9.90
C ASP A 9 13.55 7.76 9.37
N SER A 10 12.73 6.73 9.58
CA SER A 10 12.95 5.37 9.09
C SER A 10 11.65 4.55 9.12
N VAL A 11 11.63 3.45 8.36
CA VAL A 11 10.60 2.39 8.40
C VAL A 11 11.12 1.08 8.99
N GLU A 12 12.35 1.06 9.50
CA GLU A 12 13.06 -0.14 9.95
C GLU A 12 12.28 -0.95 11.00
N GLN A 13 11.66 -0.26 11.97
CA GLN A 13 10.91 -0.90 13.07
C GLN A 13 9.61 -1.60 12.65
N TYR A 14 9.20 -1.49 11.39
CA TYR A 14 7.97 -2.10 10.88
C TYR A 14 8.30 -3.30 10.01
N ASP A 15 7.85 -4.49 10.40
CA ASP A 15 7.93 -5.68 9.54
C ASP A 15 6.76 -5.74 8.56
N LYS A 16 5.63 -5.15 8.94
CA LYS A 16 4.36 -5.19 8.21
C LYS A 16 3.79 -3.80 8.03
N ILE A 17 3.39 -3.49 6.80
CA ILE A 17 2.93 -2.17 6.40
C ILE A 17 1.58 -2.31 5.71
N ILE A 18 0.54 -1.77 6.32
CA ILE A 18 -0.75 -1.61 5.66
C ILE A 18 -0.67 -0.35 4.79
N LEU A 19 -0.85 -0.51 3.48
CA LEU A 19 -0.70 0.57 2.51
C LEU A 19 -2.04 0.90 1.87
N CYS A 20 -2.72 1.93 2.40
CA CYS A 20 -4.00 2.39 1.89
C CYS A 20 -3.84 3.51 0.87
N TYR A 21 -4.45 3.37 -0.30
CA TYR A 21 -4.44 4.43 -1.33
C TYR A 21 -5.67 4.37 -2.24
N PRO A 22 -6.12 5.50 -2.82
CA PRO A 22 -7.14 5.49 -3.86
C PRO A 22 -6.54 5.04 -5.20
N ILE A 23 -7.35 4.59 -6.15
CA ILE A 23 -6.91 4.46 -7.55
C ILE A 23 -7.12 5.80 -8.28
N TRP A 24 -6.06 6.36 -8.84
CA TRP A 24 -6.09 7.52 -9.72
C TRP A 24 -5.58 7.13 -11.10
N TRP A 25 -6.40 7.35 -12.12
CA TRP A 25 -6.04 7.03 -13.52
C TRP A 25 -5.44 5.63 -13.68
N HIS A 26 -6.17 4.62 -13.21
CA HIS A 26 -5.82 3.20 -13.36
C HIS A 26 -4.66 2.68 -12.50
N THR A 27 -4.06 3.50 -11.62
CA THR A 27 -2.96 3.05 -10.74
C THR A 27 -2.95 3.78 -9.38
N ALA A 28 -1.99 3.44 -8.52
CA ALA A 28 -1.74 4.17 -7.27
C ALA A 28 -1.20 5.58 -7.58
N PRO A 29 -1.52 6.60 -6.77
CA PRO A 29 -1.01 7.96 -6.97
C PRO A 29 0.52 7.99 -6.92
N MET A 30 1.15 8.87 -7.70
CA MET A 30 2.62 9.00 -7.72
C MET A 30 3.22 9.29 -6.35
N THR A 31 2.48 9.95 -5.46
CA THR A 31 2.96 10.18 -4.08
C THR A 31 3.14 8.89 -3.28
N VAL A 32 2.42 7.81 -3.62
CA VAL A 32 2.62 6.47 -3.05
C VAL A 32 3.95 5.91 -3.56
N GLY A 33 4.22 6.04 -4.86
CA GLY A 33 5.52 5.67 -5.44
C GLY A 33 6.68 6.42 -4.78
N THR A 34 6.57 7.74 -4.66
CA THR A 34 7.58 8.57 -3.96
C THR A 34 7.81 8.13 -2.52
N PHE A 35 6.75 7.73 -1.80
CA PHE A 35 6.90 7.18 -0.46
C PHE A 35 7.65 5.84 -0.48
N LEU A 36 7.26 4.91 -1.34
CA LEU A 36 7.86 3.58 -1.44
C LEU A 36 9.33 3.62 -1.89
N GLU A 37 9.68 4.56 -2.76
CA GLU A 37 11.06 4.78 -3.22
C GLU A 37 11.93 5.52 -2.20
N SER A 38 11.33 6.19 -1.20
CA SER A 38 12.07 6.99 -0.21
C SER A 38 12.69 6.15 0.91
N TYR A 39 12.33 4.87 1.06
CA TYR A 39 12.79 4.03 2.15
C TYR A 39 13.16 2.63 1.67
N ASP A 40 13.97 1.93 2.46
CA ASP A 40 14.28 0.52 2.24
C ASP A 40 13.19 -0.38 2.84
N PHE A 41 12.49 -1.10 1.97
CA PHE A 41 11.46 -2.07 2.34
C PHE A 41 11.92 -3.52 2.20
N SER A 42 13.22 -3.77 2.04
CA SER A 42 13.78 -5.11 1.90
C SER A 42 13.36 -6.03 3.05
N GLY A 43 12.73 -7.16 2.71
CA GLY A 43 12.23 -8.15 3.67
C GLY A 43 10.98 -7.74 4.44
N LYS A 44 10.42 -6.54 4.18
CA LYS A 44 9.18 -6.08 4.81
C LYS A 44 7.96 -6.54 4.02
N HIS A 45 6.85 -6.78 4.72
CA HIS A 45 5.58 -7.14 4.11
C HIS A 45 4.72 -5.90 3.88
N ILE A 46 4.21 -5.75 2.65
CA ILE A 46 3.28 -4.66 2.30
C ILE A 46 1.92 -5.28 1.97
N TYR A 47 0.87 -4.71 2.55
CA TYR A 47 -0.52 -5.16 2.41
C TYR A 47 -1.35 -4.02 1.79
N PRO A 48 -1.51 -4.00 0.46
CA PRO A 48 -2.25 -2.94 -0.23
C PRO A 48 -3.75 -3.01 0.11
N ILE A 49 -4.35 -1.84 0.34
CA ILE A 49 -5.80 -1.69 0.48
C ILE A 49 -6.23 -0.54 -0.40
N SER A 50 -7.17 -0.79 -1.31
CA SER A 50 -7.64 0.26 -2.21
C SER A 50 -9.14 0.19 -2.46
N GLN A 51 -9.66 1.31 -2.94
CA GLN A 51 -10.98 1.45 -3.51
C GLN A 51 -10.94 2.50 -4.62
N SER A 52 -11.92 2.43 -5.52
CA SER A 52 -12.08 3.41 -6.59
C SER A 52 -13.55 3.68 -6.86
N ALA A 53 -13.87 4.69 -7.66
CA ALA A 53 -15.25 4.93 -8.09
C ALA A 53 -15.79 3.81 -8.99
N SER A 54 -14.95 3.28 -9.89
CA SER A 54 -15.33 2.26 -10.87
C SER A 54 -15.32 0.83 -10.32
N MET A 55 -14.59 0.57 -9.22
CA MET A 55 -14.28 -0.77 -8.73
C MET A 55 -13.79 -1.71 -9.84
N ASN A 56 -12.97 -1.18 -10.75
CA ASN A 56 -12.36 -1.99 -11.80
C ASN A 56 -11.15 -2.75 -11.25
N VAL A 57 -11.24 -4.09 -11.24
CA VAL A 57 -10.20 -4.98 -10.70
C VAL A 57 -8.90 -4.91 -11.50
N SER A 58 -8.93 -4.72 -12.82
CA SER A 58 -7.69 -4.65 -13.61
C SER A 58 -6.86 -3.40 -13.27
N GLN A 59 -7.53 -2.31 -12.90
CA GLN A 59 -6.87 -1.09 -12.42
C GLN A 59 -6.22 -1.31 -11.05
N TYR A 60 -6.87 -2.10 -10.20
CA TYR A 60 -6.31 -2.47 -8.91
C TYR A 60 -5.10 -3.40 -9.06
N GLU A 61 -5.17 -4.40 -9.93
CA GLU A 61 -4.03 -5.27 -10.25
C GLU A 61 -2.85 -4.44 -10.78
N GLN A 62 -3.12 -3.47 -11.66
CA GLN A 62 -2.12 -2.53 -12.15
C GLN A 62 -1.53 -1.68 -11.01
N SER A 63 -2.35 -1.19 -10.07
CA SER A 63 -1.84 -0.42 -8.94
C SER A 63 -0.97 -1.25 -7.99
N VAL A 64 -1.31 -2.53 -7.77
CA VAL A 64 -0.49 -3.45 -6.96
C VAL A 64 0.83 -3.78 -7.67
N ALA A 65 0.81 -3.92 -9.00
CA ALA A 65 2.05 -4.08 -9.78
C ALA A 65 2.96 -2.86 -9.64
N PHE A 66 2.42 -1.65 -9.71
CA PHE A 66 3.16 -0.42 -9.45
C PHE A 66 3.76 -0.36 -8.03
N VAL A 67 2.99 -0.76 -7.01
CA VAL A 67 3.51 -0.85 -5.62
C VAL A 67 4.70 -1.80 -5.54
N ARG A 68 4.64 -2.96 -6.21
CA ARG A 68 5.75 -3.94 -6.25
C ARG A 68 6.99 -3.39 -6.96
N GLU A 69 6.80 -2.57 -7.98
CA GLU A 69 7.91 -1.94 -8.71
C GLU A 69 8.63 -0.89 -7.88
N CYS A 70 7.87 -0.03 -7.18
CA CYS A 70 8.45 1.03 -6.35
C CYS A 70 9.04 0.49 -5.03
N ALA A 71 8.38 -0.48 -4.38
CA ALA A 71 8.81 -1.04 -3.10
C ALA A 71 9.81 -2.20 -3.27
N LYS A 72 10.95 -1.93 -3.88
CA LYS A 72 11.95 -2.97 -4.18
C LYS A 72 12.40 -3.70 -2.91
N GLY A 73 12.48 -5.02 -3.01
CA GLY A 73 12.87 -5.90 -1.89
C GLY A 73 11.74 -6.21 -0.90
N ALA A 74 10.59 -5.52 -0.98
CA ALA A 74 9.42 -5.84 -0.18
C ALA A 74 8.70 -7.09 -0.69
N ILE A 75 7.99 -7.75 0.22
CA ILE A 75 7.05 -8.82 -0.08
C ILE A 75 5.64 -8.20 -0.09
N ALA A 76 5.15 -7.82 -1.27
CA ALA A 76 3.84 -7.18 -1.39
C ALA A 76 2.74 -8.21 -1.70
N ASP A 77 1.77 -8.32 -0.78
CA ASP A 77 0.57 -9.14 -0.91
C ASP A 77 -0.31 -8.67 -2.09
N ASN A 78 -1.27 -9.51 -2.49
CA ASN A 78 -2.26 -9.11 -3.50
C ASN A 78 -3.23 -8.04 -2.97
N GLY A 79 -3.31 -7.85 -1.66
CA GLY A 79 -4.11 -6.82 -1.04
C GLY A 79 -5.61 -7.08 -1.12
N ILE A 80 -6.40 -6.09 -0.71
CA ILE A 80 -7.86 -6.12 -0.82
C ILE A 80 -8.38 -4.87 -1.55
N PHE A 81 -9.35 -5.11 -2.43
CA PHE A 81 -10.03 -4.07 -3.20
C PHE A 81 -11.53 -4.07 -2.92
N THR A 82 -11.93 -3.30 -1.91
CA THR A 82 -13.31 -3.31 -1.40
C THR A 82 -13.67 -1.97 -0.76
N ARG A 83 -14.98 -1.70 -0.68
CA ARG A 83 -15.55 -0.60 0.13
C ARG A 83 -16.07 -1.08 1.48
N ASP A 84 -16.11 -2.39 1.68
CA ASP A 84 -16.67 -3.01 2.86
C ASP A 84 -15.69 -2.95 4.04
N SER A 85 -16.06 -2.17 5.06
CA SER A 85 -15.22 -1.98 6.25
C SER A 85 -14.99 -3.28 7.05
N VAL A 86 -15.94 -4.22 7.03
CA VAL A 86 -15.80 -5.49 7.76
C VAL A 86 -14.72 -6.36 7.11
N SER A 87 -14.73 -6.45 5.79
CA SER A 87 -13.72 -7.15 5.01
C SER A 87 -12.34 -6.51 5.17
N ILE A 88 -12.25 -5.18 5.21
CA ILE A 88 -11.00 -4.46 5.47
C ILE A 88 -10.47 -4.81 6.87
N SER A 89 -11.31 -4.75 7.90
CA SER A 89 -10.90 -5.09 9.27
C SER A 89 -10.37 -6.52 9.37
N ARG A 90 -11.08 -7.49 8.78
CA ARG A 90 -10.62 -8.90 8.76
C ARG A 90 -9.28 -9.06 8.06
N TYR A 91 -9.12 -8.45 6.90
CA TYR A 91 -7.86 -8.50 6.15
C TYR A 91 -6.69 -7.90 6.96
N VAL A 92 -6.92 -6.77 7.65
CA VAL A 92 -5.90 -6.15 8.52
C VAL A 92 -5.60 -7.05 9.72
N GLU A 93 -6.61 -7.61 10.38
CA GLU A 93 -6.45 -8.54 11.51
C GLU A 93 -5.62 -9.77 11.12
N GLU A 94 -5.91 -10.37 9.97
CA GLU A 94 -5.15 -11.49 9.41
C GLU A 94 -3.70 -11.09 9.11
N ALA A 95 -3.50 -9.94 8.47
CA ALA A 95 -2.16 -9.42 8.14
C ALA A 95 -1.32 -9.20 9.41
N VAL A 96 -1.87 -8.57 10.46
CA VAL A 96 -1.12 -8.29 11.70
C VAL A 96 -0.87 -9.54 12.52
N THR A 97 -1.80 -10.50 12.53
CA THR A 97 -1.75 -11.68 13.42
C THR A 97 -0.99 -12.88 12.83
N SER A 98 -0.90 -12.98 11.51
CA SER A 98 -0.16 -14.07 10.86
C SER A 98 1.33 -14.00 11.24
N LYS A 99 1.90 -15.09 11.78
CA LYS A 99 3.33 -15.11 12.15
C LYS A 99 4.25 -14.94 10.95
#